data_AF-A0A3R6JV12-F1
#
_entry.id   AF-A0A3R6JV12-F1
#
_cell.length_a   1.000
_cell.length_b   1.000
_cell.length_c   1.000
_cell.angle_alpha   90.00
_cell.angle_beta   90.00
_cell.angle_gamma   90.00
#
_symmetry.space_group_name_H-M   'P 1'
#
loop_
_entity.id
_entity.type
_entity.pdbx_description
1 polymer ?
#
loop_
_entity_poly.entity_id
_entity_poly.type
_entity_poly.pdbx_seq_one_letter_code
_entity_poly.pdbx_strand_id
1 'polypeptide(L)'
;MTERELIQQQQELGDSRFLVTRSGKFFSAYGCGAFALARATGYRVMHRQRKGGNFVLTTGFPESHVGKVMEQIIAAGGKIDRQDDGSFVFSGIDGSEAEALVSIPEKTEGGQDRKGSKSSYDNSLQAMILSFDLSRSTPMDAMNFIDLLQKRIYDTDV
;
A
#
# COMPACT_ATOMS: atom_id res chain seq x y z
N MET A 1 -13.21 -19.27 3.39
CA MET A 1 -13.23 -18.82 1.99
C MET A 1 -11.80 -18.63 1.53
N THR A 2 -11.40 -19.27 0.44
CA THR A 2 -10.03 -19.23 -0.08
C THR A 2 -9.88 -18.14 -1.14
N GLU A 3 -8.67 -17.64 -1.36
CA GLU A 3 -8.41 -16.57 -2.33
C GLU A 3 -8.77 -16.96 -3.78
N ARG A 4 -8.69 -18.26 -4.10
CA ARG A 4 -9.14 -18.81 -5.39
C ARG A 4 -10.66 -18.80 -5.54
N GLU A 5 -11.38 -19.10 -4.46
CA GLU A 5 -12.85 -18.98 -4.43
C GLU A 5 -13.28 -17.53 -4.63
N LEU A 6 -12.53 -16.56 -4.09
CA LEU A 6 -12.83 -15.12 -4.27
C LEU A 6 -12.65 -14.66 -5.71
N ILE A 7 -11.56 -15.09 -6.35
CA ILE A 7 -11.29 -14.77 -7.76
C ILE A 7 -12.33 -15.45 -8.66
N GLN A 8 -12.68 -16.71 -8.37
CA GLN A 8 -13.71 -17.44 -9.11
C GLN A 8 -15.09 -16.78 -8.94
N GLN A 9 -15.46 -16.37 -7.72
CA GLN A 9 -16.71 -15.66 -7.47
C GLN A 9 -16.74 -14.28 -8.14
N GLN A 10 -15.62 -13.56 -8.22
CA GLN A 10 -15.55 -12.32 -8.98
C GLN A 10 -15.76 -12.55 -10.49
N GLN A 11 -15.19 -13.64 -11.04
CA GLN A 11 -15.43 -14.03 -12.44
C GLN A 11 -16.90 -14.40 -12.69
N GLU A 12 -17.56 -15.06 -11.74
CA GLU A 12 -19.00 -15.40 -11.82
C GLU A 12 -19.92 -14.19 -11.63
N LEU A 13 -19.52 -13.19 -10.84
CA LEU A 13 -20.25 -11.93 -10.64
C LEU A 13 -20.08 -10.95 -11.81
N GLY A 14 -19.26 -11.29 -12.80
CA GLY A 14 -19.09 -10.61 -14.08
C GLY A 14 -18.48 -9.23 -13.95
N ASP A 15 -17.16 -9.14 -13.68
CA ASP A 15 -16.22 -7.99 -13.80
C ASP A 15 -16.72 -6.57 -13.49
N SER A 16 -17.87 -6.44 -12.85
CA SER A 16 -18.60 -5.21 -12.56
C SER A 16 -18.85 -5.06 -11.07
N ARG A 17 -18.69 -6.17 -10.31
CA ARG A 17 -18.83 -6.25 -8.86
C ARG A 17 -17.57 -6.84 -8.27
N PHE A 18 -16.94 -6.10 -7.39
CA PHE A 18 -15.64 -6.41 -6.83
C PHE A 18 -15.78 -6.72 -5.35
N LEU A 19 -15.49 -7.98 -5.00
CA LEU A 19 -15.46 -8.45 -3.62
C LEU A 19 -14.14 -8.06 -2.93
N VAL A 20 -14.26 -7.50 -1.73
CA VAL A 20 -13.15 -7.20 -0.82
C VAL A 20 -13.36 -8.00 0.46
N THR A 21 -12.32 -8.68 0.93
CA THR A 21 -12.41 -9.57 2.10
C THR A 21 -11.39 -9.24 3.17
N ARG A 22 -11.77 -9.43 4.42
CA ARG A 22 -10.90 -9.27 5.58
C ARG A 22 -10.03 -10.51 5.78
N SER A 23 -8.73 -10.29 5.91
CA SER A 23 -7.73 -11.27 6.33
C SER A 23 -6.96 -10.69 7.52
N GLY A 24 -7.30 -11.15 8.73
CA GLY A 24 -6.77 -10.56 9.97
C GLY A 24 -7.16 -9.09 10.09
N LYS A 25 -6.16 -8.20 10.22
CA LYS A 25 -6.35 -6.74 10.35
C LYS A 25 -6.33 -5.98 9.01
N PHE A 26 -6.45 -6.68 7.89
CA PHE A 26 -6.38 -6.09 6.55
C PHE A 26 -7.57 -6.51 5.71
N PHE A 27 -8.03 -5.62 4.84
CA PHE A 27 -8.96 -5.93 3.77
C PHE A 27 -8.19 -6.00 2.45
N SER A 28 -8.48 -7.00 1.64
CA SER A 28 -7.83 -7.21 0.35
C SER A 28 -8.83 -7.55 -0.73
N ALA A 29 -8.56 -7.01 -1.92
CA ALA A 29 -9.15 -7.37 -3.20
C ALA A 29 -8.10 -8.07 -4.07
N TYR A 30 -8.56 -8.82 -5.06
CA TYR A 30 -7.73 -9.58 -6.00
C TYR A 30 -8.12 -9.28 -7.44
N GLY A 31 -7.20 -9.50 -8.39
CA GLY A 31 -7.47 -9.40 -9.83
C GLY A 31 -8.05 -8.04 -10.27
N CYS A 32 -9.11 -8.07 -11.07
CA CYS A 32 -9.83 -6.87 -11.53
C CYS A 32 -10.32 -5.98 -10.38
N GLY A 33 -10.78 -6.59 -9.27
CA GLY A 33 -11.18 -5.85 -8.07
C GLY A 33 -10.03 -5.13 -7.38
N ALA A 34 -8.80 -5.63 -7.51
CA ALA A 34 -7.62 -4.94 -7.00
C ALA A 34 -7.34 -3.65 -7.77
N PHE A 35 -7.58 -3.65 -9.10
CA PHE A 35 -7.44 -2.46 -9.95
C PHE A 35 -8.57 -1.45 -9.72
N ALA A 36 -9.82 -1.91 -9.61
CA ALA A 36 -10.94 -1.04 -9.27
C ALA A 36 -10.71 -0.35 -7.93
N LEU A 37 -10.27 -1.11 -6.92
CA LEU A 37 -9.95 -0.55 -5.60
C LEU A 37 -8.79 0.45 -5.67
N ALA A 38 -7.74 0.13 -6.44
CA ALA A 38 -6.59 1.00 -6.65
C ALA A 38 -7.00 2.34 -7.29
N ARG A 39 -7.85 2.32 -8.31
CA ARG A 39 -8.38 3.55 -8.95
C ARG A 39 -9.19 4.40 -7.99
N ALA A 40 -10.02 3.77 -7.16
CA ALA A 40 -10.89 4.46 -6.22
C ALA A 40 -10.13 5.17 -5.10
N THR A 41 -9.04 4.55 -4.62
CA THR A 41 -8.37 4.93 -3.36
C THR A 41 -6.98 5.52 -3.56
N GLY A 42 -6.37 5.28 -4.70
CA GLY A 42 -4.95 5.55 -4.96
C GLY A 42 -3.98 4.52 -4.37
N TYR A 43 -4.46 3.43 -3.77
CA TYR A 43 -3.60 2.32 -3.36
C TYR A 43 -2.98 1.63 -4.58
N ARG A 44 -1.80 1.05 -4.43
CA ARG A 44 -1.11 0.35 -5.53
C ARG A 44 -1.47 -1.13 -5.54
N VAL A 45 -1.58 -1.69 -6.74
CA VAL A 45 -1.73 -3.15 -6.94
C VAL A 45 -0.37 -3.80 -6.75
N MET A 46 -0.27 -4.88 -5.99
CA MET A 46 0.97 -5.60 -5.73
C MET A 46 0.94 -6.99 -6.37
N HIS A 47 2.08 -7.43 -6.90
CA HIS A 47 2.28 -8.84 -7.23
C HIS A 47 2.61 -9.63 -5.97
N ARG A 48 1.70 -10.52 -5.56
CA ARG A 48 1.95 -11.44 -4.45
C ARG A 48 2.31 -12.81 -4.99
N GLN A 49 3.59 -13.17 -4.86
CA GLN A 49 4.08 -14.50 -5.24
C GLN A 49 3.50 -15.57 -4.31
N ARG A 50 3.06 -16.69 -4.89
CA ARG A 50 2.52 -17.85 -4.17
C ARG A 50 3.44 -19.05 -4.29
N LYS A 51 3.27 -20.01 -3.37
CA LYS A 51 3.93 -21.32 -3.44
C LYS A 51 3.56 -21.97 -4.78
N GLY A 52 4.55 -22.37 -5.55
CA GLY A 52 4.37 -22.96 -6.89
C GLY A 52 4.57 -22.00 -8.06
N GLY A 53 5.12 -20.79 -7.85
CA GLY A 53 5.54 -19.90 -8.95
C GLY A 53 4.43 -19.02 -9.53
N ASN A 54 3.17 -19.24 -9.15
CA ASN A 54 2.06 -18.38 -9.54
C ASN A 54 2.09 -17.05 -8.78
N PHE A 55 1.70 -15.96 -9.44
CA PHE A 55 1.51 -14.65 -8.82
C PHE A 55 0.02 -14.27 -8.81
N VAL A 56 -0.39 -13.48 -7.82
CA VAL A 56 -1.73 -12.93 -7.73
C VAL A 56 -1.61 -11.42 -7.56
N LEU A 57 -2.35 -10.67 -8.38
CA LEU A 57 -2.49 -9.23 -8.24
C LEU A 57 -3.44 -8.92 -7.08
N THR A 58 -2.98 -8.12 -6.13
CA THR A 58 -3.76 -7.79 -4.93
C THR A 58 -3.57 -6.35 -4.51
N THR A 59 -4.64 -5.73 -4.03
CA THR A 59 -4.63 -4.41 -3.39
C THR A 59 -5.34 -4.55 -2.07
N GLY A 60 -4.81 -3.93 -1.03
CA GLY A 60 -5.42 -4.00 0.29
C GLY A 60 -5.08 -2.81 1.17
N PHE A 61 -5.81 -2.71 2.27
CA PHE A 61 -5.71 -1.61 3.23
C PHE A 61 -5.98 -2.11 4.65
N PRO A 62 -5.52 -1.40 5.70
CA PRO A 62 -5.79 -1.76 7.09
C PRO A 62 -7.29 -1.66 7.43
N GLU A 63 -7.78 -2.51 8.32
CA GLU A 63 -9.17 -2.49 8.81
C GLU A 63 -9.60 -1.12 9.38
N SER A 64 -8.68 -0.37 9.99
CA SER A 64 -8.95 0.99 10.47
C SER A 64 -9.33 1.98 9.37
N HIS A 65 -9.02 1.68 8.10
CA HIS A 65 -9.29 2.55 6.96
C HIS A 65 -10.60 2.21 6.22
N VAL A 66 -11.39 1.23 6.69
CA VAL A 66 -12.61 0.79 6.00
C VAL A 66 -13.57 1.94 5.71
N GLY A 67 -13.88 2.78 6.71
CA GLY A 67 -14.79 3.93 6.53
C GLY A 67 -14.28 4.89 5.45
N LYS A 68 -13.00 5.27 5.53
CA LYS A 68 -12.35 6.15 4.53
C LYS A 68 -12.36 5.55 3.13
N VAL A 69 -12.11 4.25 2.99
CA VAL A 69 -12.11 3.58 1.69
C VAL A 69 -13.51 3.55 1.08
N MET A 70 -14.55 3.30 1.88
CA MET A 70 -15.93 3.34 1.40
C MET A 70 -16.30 4.73 0.89
N GLU A 71 -15.93 5.79 1.62
CA GLU A 71 -16.11 7.18 1.16
C GLU A 71 -15.38 7.46 -0.15
N GLN A 72 -14.14 7.01 -0.29
CA GLN A 72 -13.35 7.17 -1.52
C GLN A 72 -13.95 6.42 -2.71
N ILE A 73 -14.47 5.21 -2.50
CA ILE A 73 -15.18 4.45 -3.54
C ILE A 73 -16.40 5.21 -4.03
N ILE A 74 -17.20 5.76 -3.12
CA ILE A 74 -18.38 6.55 -3.48
C ILE A 74 -17.97 7.85 -4.19
N ALA A 75 -16.94 8.53 -3.71
CA ALA A 75 -16.40 9.76 -4.32
C ALA A 75 -15.85 9.53 -5.74
N ALA A 76 -15.32 8.33 -6.01
CA ALA A 76 -14.86 7.91 -7.34
C ALA A 76 -16.00 7.48 -8.28
N GLY A 77 -17.26 7.60 -7.87
CA GLY A 77 -18.44 7.21 -8.65
C GLY A 77 -18.85 5.74 -8.49
N GLY A 78 -18.21 5.02 -7.56
CA GLY A 78 -18.57 3.65 -7.21
C GLY A 78 -19.77 3.56 -6.27
N LYS A 79 -20.28 2.34 -6.10
CA LYS A 79 -21.38 2.02 -5.21
C LYS A 79 -21.02 0.82 -4.33
N ILE A 80 -21.37 0.89 -3.04
CA ILE A 80 -21.30 -0.28 -2.16
C ILE A 80 -22.61 -1.06 -2.29
N ASP A 81 -22.54 -2.27 -2.83
CA ASP A 81 -23.71 -3.12 -3.07
C ASP A 81 -24.07 -3.99 -1.86
N ARG A 82 -23.05 -4.42 -1.10
CA ARG A 82 -23.21 -5.27 0.08
C ARG A 82 -22.07 -5.04 1.07
N GLN A 83 -22.38 -5.06 2.35
CA GLN A 83 -21.39 -5.00 3.44
C GLN A 83 -21.77 -6.01 4.52
N ASP A 84 -20.80 -6.83 4.90
CA ASP A 84 -20.86 -7.80 6.00
C ASP A 84 -19.65 -7.57 6.94
N ASP A 85 -19.65 -8.17 8.13
CA ASP A 85 -18.60 -7.98 9.17
C ASP A 85 -17.17 -8.36 8.75
N GLY A 86 -17.01 -9.05 7.62
CA GLY A 86 -15.71 -9.50 7.11
C GLY A 86 -15.51 -9.31 5.61
N SER A 87 -16.46 -8.68 4.92
CA SER A 87 -16.39 -8.49 3.47
C SER A 87 -17.32 -7.40 2.98
N PHE A 88 -17.01 -6.77 1.86
CA PHE A 88 -17.96 -5.92 1.16
C PHE A 88 -17.80 -6.07 -0.35
N VAL A 89 -18.87 -5.77 -1.07
CA VAL A 89 -18.92 -5.78 -2.53
C VAL A 89 -19.19 -4.36 -2.99
N PHE A 90 -18.40 -3.90 -3.97
CA PHE A 90 -18.61 -2.61 -4.60
C PHE A 90 -18.62 -2.73 -6.13
N SER A 91 -19.25 -1.78 -6.80
CA SER A 91 -19.40 -1.74 -8.26
C SER A 91 -19.28 -0.31 -8.79
N GLY A 92 -19.35 -0.13 -10.11
CA GLY A 92 -19.38 1.19 -10.75
C GLY A 92 -18.00 1.82 -10.99
N ILE A 93 -16.92 1.10 -10.66
CA ILE A 93 -15.54 1.55 -10.90
C ILE A 93 -14.90 0.67 -11.97
N ASP A 94 -14.08 1.24 -12.83
CA ASP A 94 -13.35 0.49 -13.85
C ASP A 94 -12.38 -0.51 -13.20
N GLY A 95 -12.59 -1.80 -13.48
CA GLY A 95 -11.74 -2.91 -13.02
C GLY A 95 -10.67 -3.33 -14.01
N SER A 96 -10.57 -2.67 -15.17
CA SER A 96 -9.63 -3.04 -16.24
C SER A 96 -8.20 -3.06 -15.75
N GLU A 97 -7.40 -4.01 -16.21
CA GLU A 97 -6.00 -4.09 -15.81
C GLU A 97 -5.23 -2.86 -16.30
N ALA A 98 -4.43 -2.26 -15.42
CA ALA A 98 -3.61 -1.10 -15.74
C ALA A 98 -2.21 -1.31 -15.15
N GLU A 99 -1.26 -1.68 -16.01
CA GLU A 99 0.13 -1.96 -15.60
C GLU A 99 0.77 -0.80 -14.82
N ALA A 100 0.39 0.45 -15.11
CA ALA A 100 0.85 1.64 -14.39
C ALA A 100 0.51 1.62 -12.89
N LEU A 101 -0.59 0.96 -12.50
CA LEU A 101 -1.01 0.83 -11.10
C LEU A 101 -0.32 -0.33 -10.37
N VAL A 102 0.37 -1.20 -11.11
CA VAL A 102 1.02 -2.39 -10.57
C VAL A 102 2.42 -2.06 -10.07
N SER A 103 2.63 -2.30 -8.78
CA SER A 103 3.95 -2.41 -8.17
C SER A 103 4.43 -3.86 -8.33
N ILE A 104 5.37 -4.06 -9.24
CA ILE A 104 6.18 -5.27 -9.24
C ILE A 104 7.16 -5.13 -8.06
N PRO A 105 7.15 -6.04 -7.07
CA PRO A 105 8.28 -6.16 -6.18
C PRO A 105 9.45 -6.57 -7.07
N GLU A 106 10.39 -5.65 -7.29
CA GLU A 106 11.68 -6.00 -7.86
C GLU A 106 12.22 -7.15 -7.00
N LYS A 107 12.63 -8.24 -7.64
CA LYS A 107 13.57 -9.16 -7.01
C LYS A 107 14.81 -8.32 -6.67
N THR A 108 14.90 -7.84 -5.43
CA THR A 108 16.14 -7.30 -4.89
C THR A 108 17.09 -8.48 -4.70
N GLU A 109 17.87 -8.79 -5.74
CA GLU A 109 19.27 -9.08 -5.52
C GLU A 109 19.99 -7.73 -5.45
N GLY A 110 20.40 -7.35 -4.24
CA GLY A 110 21.17 -6.12 -4.02
C GLY A 110 20.32 -4.86 -3.94
N GLY A 111 20.50 -4.10 -2.87
CA GLY A 111 19.78 -2.85 -2.66
C GLY A 111 20.20 -1.75 -3.63
N GLN A 112 19.25 -0.90 -4.01
CA GLN A 112 19.31 0.55 -3.86
C GLN A 112 18.01 1.18 -4.38
N ASP A 113 17.41 2.01 -3.52
CA ASP A 113 16.60 3.19 -3.79
C ASP A 113 15.49 3.15 -4.85
N ARG A 114 14.25 2.89 -4.38
CA ARG A 114 13.05 3.32 -5.08
C ARG A 114 12.55 4.65 -4.53
N LYS A 115 12.95 5.72 -5.22
CA LYS A 115 12.45 7.10 -5.13
C LYS A 115 10.93 7.12 -5.28
N GLY A 116 10.22 7.22 -4.15
CA GLY A 116 8.84 7.67 -4.05
C GLY A 116 8.86 9.01 -3.33
N SER A 117 8.34 10.04 -3.98
CA SER A 117 8.34 11.46 -3.59
C SER A 117 7.67 11.76 -2.25
N LYS A 118 8.29 11.35 -1.14
CA LYS A 118 8.22 12.08 0.13
C LYS A 118 9.34 13.11 0.11
N SER A 119 8.98 14.33 0.52
CA SER A 119 9.80 15.53 0.60
C SER A 119 11.31 15.23 0.65
N SER A 120 12.08 15.87 -0.23
CA SER A 120 13.55 15.76 -0.30
C SER A 120 14.26 15.95 1.05
N TYR A 121 13.57 16.58 2.01
CA TYR A 121 14.01 16.82 3.38
C TYR A 121 13.94 15.57 4.28
N ASP A 122 12.88 14.77 4.19
CA ASP A 122 12.64 13.59 5.05
C ASP A 122 13.66 12.48 4.76
N ASN A 123 13.98 12.27 3.47
CA ASN A 123 15.05 11.37 3.06
C ASN A 123 16.45 11.85 3.51
N SER A 124 16.68 13.16 3.62
CA SER A 124 18.00 13.70 4.00
C SER A 124 18.28 13.55 5.50
N LEU A 125 17.26 13.72 6.35
CA LEU A 125 17.38 13.51 7.79
C LEU A 125 17.51 12.03 8.11
N GLN A 126 16.71 11.19 7.45
CA GLN A 126 16.77 9.74 7.61
C GLN A 126 18.12 9.17 7.16
N ALA A 127 18.66 9.63 6.03
CA ALA A 127 19.99 9.24 5.57
C ALA A 127 21.08 9.65 6.55
N MET A 128 20.98 10.86 7.13
CA MET A 128 21.92 11.34 8.15
C MET A 128 21.93 10.44 9.40
N ILE A 129 20.75 10.09 9.91
CA ILE A 129 20.60 9.19 11.08
C ILE A 129 21.21 7.80 10.78
N LEU A 130 20.91 7.22 9.62
CA LEU A 130 21.40 5.89 9.25
C LEU A 130 22.90 5.87 8.94
N SER A 131 23.48 7.00 8.54
CA SER A 131 24.92 7.12 8.26
C SER A 131 25.80 7.29 9.50
N PHE A 132 25.21 7.62 10.65
CA PHE A 132 25.97 7.86 11.87
C PHE A 132 26.37 6.54 12.53
N ASP A 133 27.67 6.24 12.53
CA ASP A 133 28.21 5.04 13.17
C ASP A 133 28.45 5.27 14.66
N LEU A 134 27.44 4.93 15.45
CA LEU A 134 27.51 5.02 16.92
C LEU A 134 28.60 4.12 17.52
N SER A 135 28.95 3.01 16.87
CA SER A 135 29.90 2.03 17.41
C SER A 135 31.35 2.53 17.38
N ARG A 136 31.64 3.52 16.54
CA ARG A 136 32.98 4.12 16.36
C ARG A 136 33.05 5.59 16.75
N SER A 137 31.96 6.14 17.29
CA SER A 137 31.87 7.55 17.68
C SER A 137 32.21 7.74 19.15
N THR A 138 32.83 8.87 19.49
CA THR A 138 33.01 9.23 20.91
C THR A 138 31.69 9.74 21.50
N PRO A 139 31.53 9.73 22.84
CA PRO A 139 30.35 10.32 23.48
C PRO A 139 30.13 11.80 23.08
N MET A 140 31.20 12.56 22.84
CA MET A 140 31.10 13.95 22.41
C MET A 140 30.59 14.06 20.96
N ASP A 141 30.99 13.16 20.07
CA ASP A 141 30.49 13.10 18.69
C ASP A 141 28.99 12.79 18.64
N ALA A 142 28.53 11.87 19.51
CA ALA A 142 27.11 11.55 19.62
C ALA A 142 26.29 12.75 20.13
N MET A 143 26.80 13.50 21.11
CA MET A 143 26.16 14.72 21.60
C MET A 143 26.09 15.81 20.53
N ASN A 144 27.17 16.01 19.77
CA ASN A 144 27.20 16.96 18.66
C ASN A 144 26.25 16.56 17.53
N PHE A 145 26.12 15.26 17.26
CA PHE A 145 25.20 14.74 16.27
C PHE A 145 23.73 14.99 16.65
N ILE A 146 23.37 14.79 17.93
CA ILE A 146 22.03 15.08 18.44
C ILE A 146 21.69 16.57 18.34
N ASP A 147 22.63 17.47 18.69
CA ASP A 147 22.44 18.92 18.55
C ASP A 147 22.19 19.32 17.08
N LEU A 148 22.90 18.70 16.14
CA LEU A 148 22.73 18.93 14.70
C LEU A 148 21.37 18.43 14.19
N LEU A 149 20.89 17.27 14.67
CA LEU A 149 19.56 16.75 14.35
C LEU A 149 18.46 17.67 14.87
N GLN A 150 18.59 18.17 16.11
CA GLN A 150 17.61 19.06 16.72
C GLN A 150 17.47 20.35 15.91
N LYS A 151 18.58 21.03 15.60
CA LYS A 151 18.59 22.26 14.79
C LYS A 151 17.88 22.07 13.45
N ARG A 152 18.14 20.94 12.78
CA ARG A 152 17.57 20.65 11.47
C ARG A 152 16.08 20.35 11.50
N ILE A 153 15.58 19.73 12.57
CA ILE A 153 14.15 19.51 12.77
C ILE A 153 13.44 20.85 13.04
N TYR A 154 14.00 21.70 13.90
CA TYR A 154 13.44 23.03 14.20
C TYR A 154 13.40 23.97 12.99
N ASP A 155 14.44 23.96 12.14
CA ASP A 155 14.46 24.75 10.89
C ASP A 155 13.44 24.29 9.83
N THR A 156 12.83 23.11 9.99
CA THR A 156 11.86 22.55 9.03
C THR A 156 10.40 22.89 9.41
N ASP A 157 10.14 23.35 10.64
CA ASP A 157 8.81 23.69 11.18
C ASP A 157 8.47 25.21 11.10
N VAL A 158 9.26 26.02 10.37
CA VAL A 158 9.04 27.46 10.09
C VAL A 158 8.88 27.68 8.58
#